data_AF-A0A7X6ZWA3-F1
#
_entry.id   AF-A0A7X6ZWA3-F1
#
_cell.length_a   1.000
_cell.length_b   1.000
_cell.length_c   1.000
_cell.angle_alpha   90.00
_cell.angle_beta   90.00
_cell.angle_gamma   90.00
#
_symmetry.space_group_name_H-M   'P 1'
#
loop_
_entity.id
_entity.type
_entity.pdbx_description
1 polymer ?
#
loop_
_entity_poly.entity_id
_entity_poly.type
_entity_poly.pdbx_seq_one_letter_code
_entity_poly.pdbx_strand_id
1 'polypeptide(L)'
;MEINQLRDEIDRIDSKLISLFEERMQISKEVAAYKKANKLPLLDEKREKALFKSRLALLKAKHLSPYLEPFLETIVHLSKSYQFKCTTQKNVVLIGMMGSGKTTKGKLIAKRLGMTFIDIDEQIEKKQGKTISQLFQTFGSAEFRQIEHQIIQQLSTQKDCVISTGGGVVLDEKNMHVLKENGIIIFLNRDIEEIVLTIDTKDRPLLNDGAQILYSIYNERLPLYKKWCDIEITSNSDSIDEEVDIITKELFILNTN
;
A
#
# COMPACT_ATOMS: atom_id res chain seq x y z
N MET A 1 24.35 21.67 34.22
CA MET A 1 24.76 20.74 33.15
C MET A 1 24.75 21.54 31.86
N GLU A 2 25.85 21.55 31.11
CA GLU A 2 25.88 22.24 29.82
C GLU A 2 24.98 21.52 28.82
N ILE A 3 24.38 22.26 27.88
CA ILE A 3 23.47 21.70 26.88
C ILE A 3 24.06 20.51 26.10
N ASN A 4 25.38 20.51 25.88
CA ASN A 4 26.05 19.42 25.17
C ASN A 4 26.11 18.14 26.01
N GLN A 5 26.32 18.24 27.33
CA GLN A 5 26.29 17.08 28.23
C GLN A 5 24.90 16.43 28.26
N LEU A 6 23.84 17.24 28.26
CA LEU A 6 22.46 16.75 28.14
C LEU A 6 22.20 16.04 26.80
N ARG A 7 22.74 16.56 25.69
CA ARG A 7 22.61 15.92 24.37
C ARG A 7 23.36 14.61 24.28
N ASP A 8 24.59 14.54 24.82
CA ASP A 8 25.36 13.30 24.87
C ASP A 8 24.64 12.21 25.66
N GLU A 9 23.90 12.58 26.72
CA GLU A 9 23.05 11.63 27.45
C GLU A 9 21.87 11.12 26.62
N ILE A 10 21.23 11.98 25.82
CA ILE A 10 20.16 11.59 24.88
C ILE A 10 20.72 10.63 23.83
N ASP A 11 21.86 10.94 23.21
CA ASP A 11 22.47 10.10 22.17
C ASP A 11 22.78 8.69 22.70
N ARG A 12 23.22 8.58 23.96
CA ARG A 12 23.43 7.29 24.64
C ARG A 12 22.12 6.53 24.87
N ILE A 13 21.02 7.23 25.14
CA ILE A 13 19.69 6.61 25.28
C ILE A 13 19.19 6.15 23.91
N ASP A 14 19.31 6.98 22.88
CA ASP A 14 18.89 6.65 21.51
C ASP A 14 19.63 5.43 20.97
N SER A 15 20.93 5.32 21.26
CA SER A 15 21.72 4.11 20.93
C SER A 15 21.12 2.83 21.55
N LYS A 16 20.64 2.91 22.80
CA LYS A 16 19.96 1.77 23.45
C LYS A 16 18.58 1.52 22.85
N LEU A 17 17.83 2.58 22.50
CA LEU A 17 16.53 2.45 21.85
C LEU A 17 16.64 1.75 20.50
N ILE A 18 17.68 2.06 19.70
CA ILE A 18 17.95 1.38 18.43
C ILE A 18 18.20 -0.11 18.66
N SER A 19 19.11 -0.46 19.57
CA SER A 19 19.41 -1.88 19.87
C SER A 19 18.17 -2.65 20.36
N LEU A 20 17.36 -2.05 21.24
CA LEU A 20 16.11 -2.64 21.71
C LEU A 20 15.05 -2.76 20.61
N PHE A 21 15.02 -1.79 19.68
CA PHE A 21 14.14 -1.83 18.53
C PHE A 21 14.51 -3.00 17.60
N GLU A 22 15.79 -3.19 17.31
CA GLU A 22 16.29 -4.31 16.50
C GLU A 22 15.93 -5.67 17.12
N GLU A 23 16.21 -5.85 18.41
CA GLU A 23 15.86 -7.05 19.16
C GLU A 23 14.35 -7.33 19.08
N ARG A 24 13.54 -6.29 19.30
CA ARG A 24 12.09 -6.38 19.23
C ARG A 24 11.60 -6.76 17.82
N MET A 25 12.21 -6.24 16.76
CA MET A 25 11.86 -6.59 15.37
C MET A 25 12.21 -8.04 15.05
N GLN A 26 13.35 -8.54 15.54
CA GLN A 26 13.75 -9.94 15.39
C GLN A 26 12.74 -10.88 16.06
N ILE A 27 12.35 -10.60 17.31
CA ILE A 27 11.28 -11.35 18.01
C ILE A 27 9.96 -11.23 17.25
N SER A 28 9.64 -10.04 16.71
CA SER A 28 8.40 -9.83 15.95
C SER A 28 8.36 -10.75 14.71
N LYS A 29 9.48 -10.94 14.01
CA LYS A 29 9.58 -11.87 12.88
C LYS A 29 9.36 -13.32 13.30
N GLU A 30 9.90 -13.74 14.43
CA GLU A 30 9.69 -15.09 14.98
C GLU A 30 8.22 -15.32 15.35
N VAL A 31 7.57 -14.32 15.97
CA VAL A 31 6.12 -14.34 16.24
C VAL A 31 5.33 -14.47 14.93
N ALA A 32 5.75 -13.78 13.86
CA ALA A 32 5.13 -13.89 12.54
C ALA A 32 5.21 -15.31 11.98
N ALA A 33 6.40 -15.91 12.04
CA ALA A 33 6.65 -17.27 11.58
C ALA A 33 5.81 -18.30 12.37
N TYR A 34 5.76 -18.15 13.69
CA TYR A 34 4.93 -18.98 14.55
C TYR A 34 3.44 -18.85 14.22
N LYS A 35 2.94 -17.61 14.07
CA LYS A 35 1.54 -17.36 13.71
C LYS A 35 1.19 -18.00 12.38
N LYS A 36 2.04 -17.83 11.36
CA LYS A 36 1.86 -18.45 10.04
C LYS A 36 1.83 -19.98 10.12
N ALA A 37 2.77 -20.59 10.83
CA ALA A 37 2.83 -22.05 11.00
C ALA A 37 1.61 -22.64 11.72
N ASN A 38 0.99 -21.85 12.61
CA ASN A 38 -0.16 -22.25 13.43
C ASN A 38 -1.50 -21.66 12.95
N LYS A 39 -1.54 -21.01 11.78
CA LYS A 39 -2.75 -20.34 11.24
C LYS A 39 -3.42 -19.37 12.23
N LEU A 40 -2.60 -18.62 12.98
CA LEU A 40 -3.07 -17.61 13.92
C LEU A 40 -3.14 -16.24 13.26
N PRO A 41 -4.09 -15.39 13.67
CA PRO A 41 -4.26 -14.08 13.06
C PRO A 41 -3.08 -13.15 13.37
N LEU A 42 -2.69 -12.34 12.39
CA LEU A 42 -1.62 -11.36 12.51
C LEU A 42 -2.04 -10.25 13.49
N LEU A 43 -3.27 -9.76 13.34
CA LEU A 43 -3.92 -8.80 14.24
C LEU A 43 -4.61 -9.52 15.42
N ASP A 44 -4.41 -8.98 16.62
CA ASP A 44 -5.13 -9.38 17.82
C ASP A 44 -5.43 -8.11 18.64
N GLU A 45 -6.53 -7.45 18.29
CA GLU A 45 -6.89 -6.16 18.89
C GLU A 45 -7.10 -6.25 20.41
N LYS A 46 -7.60 -7.39 20.90
CA LYS A 46 -7.83 -7.59 22.34
C LYS A 46 -6.50 -7.62 23.08
N ARG A 47 -5.54 -8.40 22.59
CA ARG A 47 -4.19 -8.46 23.14
C ARG A 47 -3.49 -7.11 23.03
N GLU A 48 -3.59 -6.45 21.88
CA GLU A 48 -2.94 -5.15 21.65
C GLU A 48 -3.46 -4.09 22.62
N LYS A 49 -4.79 -3.92 22.75
CA LYS A 49 -5.41 -3.03 23.73
C LYS A 49 -5.01 -3.35 25.17
N ALA A 50 -4.94 -4.62 25.54
CA ALA A 50 -4.48 -5.04 26.87
C ALA A 50 -3.00 -4.68 27.13
N LEU A 51 -2.14 -4.84 26.12
CA LEU A 51 -0.71 -4.50 26.19
C LEU A 51 -0.49 -3.00 26.40
N PHE A 52 -1.28 -2.14 25.74
CA PHE A 52 -1.21 -0.69 25.97
C PHE A 52 -1.50 -0.35 27.41
N LYS A 53 -2.63 -0.83 27.94
CA LYS A 53 -3.03 -0.57 29.34
C LYS A 53 -1.96 -1.03 30.34
N SER A 54 -1.39 -2.23 30.15
CA SER A 54 -0.36 -2.75 31.05
C SER A 54 0.96 -1.98 30.95
N ARG A 55 1.37 -1.53 29.76
CA ARG A 55 2.63 -0.81 29.55
C ARG A 55 2.55 0.63 30.06
N LEU A 56 1.44 1.33 29.83
CA LEU A 56 1.21 2.67 30.36
C LEU A 56 1.14 2.69 31.90
N ALA A 57 0.71 1.58 32.52
CA ALA A 57 0.74 1.45 33.97
C ALA A 57 2.17 1.50 34.54
N LEU A 58 3.18 1.01 33.80
CA LEU A 58 4.60 1.04 34.20
C LEU A 58 5.20 2.45 34.22
N LEU A 59 4.60 3.40 33.49
CA LEU A 59 5.06 4.77 33.43
C LEU A 59 4.85 5.46 34.80
N LYS A 60 5.95 5.79 35.48
CA LYS A 60 5.91 6.50 36.77
C LYS A 60 5.48 7.96 36.61
N ALA A 61 6.01 8.65 35.60
CA ALA A 61 5.71 10.05 35.30
C ALA A 61 4.44 10.16 34.43
N LYS A 62 3.26 10.19 35.08
CA LYS A 62 1.96 10.15 34.37
C LYS A 62 1.72 11.29 33.37
N HIS A 63 2.34 12.46 33.57
CA HIS A 63 2.26 13.57 32.62
C HIS A 63 2.87 13.24 31.25
N LEU A 64 3.69 12.19 31.13
CA LEU A 64 4.27 11.74 29.87
C LEU A 64 3.36 10.78 29.07
N SER A 65 2.21 10.37 29.62
CA SER A 65 1.29 9.42 28.93
C SER A 65 0.91 9.86 27.52
N PRO A 66 0.54 11.14 27.26
CA PRO A 66 0.15 11.59 25.93
C PRO A 66 1.25 11.45 24.87
N TYR A 67 2.52 11.36 25.27
CA TYR A 67 3.65 11.15 24.38
C TYR A 67 4.01 9.66 24.22
N LEU A 68 3.84 8.87 25.29
CA LEU A 68 4.13 7.44 25.27
C LEU A 68 3.08 6.63 24.48
N GLU A 69 1.82 7.05 24.53
CA GLU A 69 0.72 6.39 23.80
C GLU A 69 0.99 6.30 22.29
N PRO A 70 1.21 7.41 21.56
CA PRO A 70 1.53 7.36 20.12
C PRO A 70 2.80 6.58 19.81
N PHE A 71 3.80 6.63 20.68
CA PHE A 71 5.05 5.88 20.51
C PHE A 71 4.80 4.37 20.57
N LEU A 72 4.04 3.90 21.54
CA LEU A 72 3.68 2.48 21.66
C LEU A 72 2.83 2.04 20.46
N GLU A 73 1.90 2.89 20.01
CA GLU A 73 1.04 2.61 18.85
C GLU A 73 1.87 2.45 17.59
N THR A 74 2.77 3.40 17.36
CA THR A 74 3.72 3.37 16.24
C THR A 74 4.56 2.10 16.27
N ILE A 75 5.11 1.74 17.42
CA ILE A 75 5.93 0.53 17.57
C ILE A 75 5.11 -0.74 17.27
N VAL A 76 3.87 -0.83 17.76
CA VAL A 76 2.99 -1.96 17.46
C VAL A 76 2.70 -2.03 15.96
N HIS A 77 2.32 -0.91 15.34
CA HIS A 77 2.05 -0.83 13.90
C HIS A 77 3.26 -1.27 13.06
N LEU A 78 4.45 -0.71 13.34
CA LEU A 78 5.70 -1.10 12.66
C LEU A 78 5.97 -2.61 12.76
N SER A 79 5.62 -3.22 13.89
CA SER A 79 5.74 -4.68 14.05
C SER A 79 4.86 -5.42 13.08
N LYS A 80 3.58 -5.01 12.95
CA LYS A 80 2.61 -5.70 12.08
C LYS A 80 3.00 -5.57 10.63
N SER A 81 3.43 -4.38 10.22
CA SER A 81 3.98 -4.13 8.90
C SER A 81 5.19 -5.02 8.60
N TYR A 82 6.15 -5.09 9.52
CA TYR A 82 7.33 -5.93 9.33
C TYR A 82 6.99 -7.43 9.32
N GLN A 83 6.07 -7.87 10.18
CA GLN A 83 5.56 -9.24 10.21
C GLN A 83 4.84 -9.61 8.90
N PHE A 84 3.96 -8.74 8.40
CA PHE A 84 3.28 -8.91 7.12
C PHE A 84 4.29 -9.06 5.98
N LYS A 85 5.24 -8.12 5.86
CA LYS A 85 6.30 -8.17 4.85
C LYS A 85 7.07 -9.50 4.89
N CYS A 86 7.53 -9.92 6.07
CA CYS A 86 8.31 -11.15 6.22
C CYS A 86 7.52 -12.42 5.88
N THR A 87 6.21 -12.43 6.10
CA THR A 87 5.37 -13.63 5.99
C THR A 87 4.67 -13.77 4.65
N THR A 88 4.25 -12.67 4.02
CA THR A 88 3.44 -12.72 2.81
C THR A 88 4.26 -13.05 1.57
N GLN A 89 5.47 -12.49 1.43
CA GLN A 89 6.35 -12.63 0.25
C GLN A 89 5.67 -12.27 -1.10
N LYS A 90 4.49 -11.66 -1.05
CA LYS A 90 3.68 -11.19 -2.18
C LYS A 90 3.77 -9.68 -2.31
N ASN A 91 3.52 -9.19 -3.52
CA ASN A 91 3.31 -7.79 -3.80
C ASN A 91 1.90 -7.35 -3.40
N VAL A 92 1.73 -6.04 -3.22
CA VAL A 92 0.41 -5.40 -3.11
C VAL A 92 0.14 -4.69 -4.42
N VAL A 93 -0.91 -5.08 -5.14
CA VAL A 93 -1.21 -4.53 -6.47
C VAL A 93 -2.47 -3.67 -6.38
N LEU A 94 -2.38 -2.41 -6.78
CA LEU A 94 -3.49 -1.46 -6.74
C LEU A 94 -4.12 -1.34 -8.13
N ILE A 95 -5.38 -1.75 -8.24
CA ILE A 95 -6.22 -1.56 -9.42
C ILE A 95 -7.34 -0.55 -9.14
N GLY A 96 -7.91 0.00 -10.20
CA GLY A 96 -9.05 0.92 -10.12
C GLY A 96 -8.95 2.04 -11.15
N MET A 97 -10.01 2.84 -11.23
CA MET A 97 -10.11 3.93 -12.21
C MET A 97 -8.99 4.96 -12.06
N MET A 98 -8.69 5.66 -13.15
CA MET A 98 -7.90 6.89 -13.07
C MET A 98 -8.54 7.85 -12.05
N GLY A 99 -7.74 8.59 -11.29
CA GLY A 99 -8.27 9.44 -10.22
C GLY A 99 -8.69 8.71 -8.93
N SER A 100 -8.60 7.38 -8.85
CA SER A 100 -8.91 6.64 -7.61
C SER A 100 -7.84 6.77 -6.50
N GLY A 101 -6.73 7.45 -6.79
CA GLY A 101 -5.67 7.71 -5.82
C GLY A 101 -4.59 6.62 -5.70
N LYS A 102 -4.49 5.68 -6.66
CA LYS A 102 -3.50 4.58 -6.65
C LYS A 102 -2.07 5.04 -6.36
N THR A 103 -1.57 6.06 -7.06
CA THR A 103 -0.21 6.55 -6.86
C THR A 103 -0.01 7.16 -5.48
N THR A 104 -0.95 8.00 -5.02
CA THR A 104 -0.86 8.66 -3.71
C THR A 104 -0.98 7.66 -2.56
N LYS A 105 -2.03 6.83 -2.56
CA LYS A 105 -2.26 5.79 -1.54
C LYS A 105 -1.16 4.73 -1.60
N GLY A 106 -0.73 4.33 -2.79
CA GLY A 106 0.33 3.34 -2.99
C GLY A 106 1.68 3.76 -2.39
N LYS A 107 2.09 5.02 -2.55
CA LYS A 107 3.31 5.54 -1.91
C LYS A 107 3.23 5.46 -0.37
N LEU A 108 2.07 5.79 0.20
CA LEU A 108 1.85 5.72 1.65
C LEU A 108 1.79 4.28 2.15
N ILE A 109 1.09 3.39 1.45
CA ILE A 109 1.04 1.95 1.77
C ILE A 109 2.46 1.37 1.74
N ALA A 110 3.24 1.68 0.70
CA ALA A 110 4.62 1.22 0.57
C ALA A 110 5.47 1.68 1.76
N LYS A 111 5.36 2.96 2.14
CA LYS A 111 6.04 3.50 3.32
C LYS A 111 5.63 2.78 4.61
N ARG A 112 4.33 2.56 4.83
CA ARG A 112 3.83 1.89 6.06
C ARG A 112 4.23 0.43 6.14
N LEU A 113 4.29 -0.27 5.00
CA LEU A 113 4.68 -1.68 4.94
C LEU A 113 6.21 -1.88 4.82
N GLY A 114 6.98 -0.81 4.65
CA GLY A 114 8.42 -0.89 4.37
C GLY A 114 8.72 -1.58 3.04
N MET A 115 7.88 -1.36 2.03
CA MET A 115 7.93 -1.94 0.69
C MET A 115 8.35 -0.90 -0.36
N THR A 116 8.77 -1.36 -1.54
CA THR A 116 9.09 -0.48 -2.66
C THR A 116 7.82 -0.08 -3.40
N PHE A 117 7.59 1.21 -3.66
CA PHE A 117 6.50 1.65 -4.53
C PHE A 117 6.94 1.63 -6.00
N ILE A 118 6.09 1.10 -6.89
CA ILE A 118 6.30 1.06 -8.33
C ILE A 118 5.01 1.49 -9.03
N ASP A 119 5.09 2.44 -9.94
CA ASP A 119 3.99 2.77 -10.85
C ASP A 119 4.31 2.23 -12.25
N ILE A 120 3.45 1.34 -12.76
CA ILE A 120 3.65 0.68 -14.07
C ILE A 120 3.67 1.71 -15.19
N ASP A 121 2.81 2.73 -15.10
CA ASP A 121 2.72 3.77 -16.13
C ASP A 121 4.05 4.53 -16.20
N GLU A 122 4.62 4.92 -15.06
CA GLU A 122 5.95 5.54 -14.99
C GLU A 122 7.07 4.61 -15.50
N GLN A 123 6.99 3.30 -15.22
CA GLN A 123 7.99 2.34 -15.73
C GLN A 123 7.92 2.17 -17.25
N ILE A 124 6.72 2.18 -17.83
CA ILE A 124 6.53 2.14 -19.28
C ILE A 124 7.15 3.41 -19.91
N GLU A 125 6.81 4.59 -19.40
CA GLU A 125 7.32 5.86 -19.94
C GLU A 125 8.84 5.93 -19.85
N LYS A 126 9.41 5.54 -18.71
CA LYS A 126 10.86 5.48 -18.51
C LYS A 126 11.55 4.53 -19.48
N LYS A 127 10.97 3.34 -19.74
CA LYS A 127 11.56 2.35 -20.64
C LYS A 127 11.44 2.76 -22.11
N GLN A 128 10.35 3.42 -22.49
CA GLN A 128 10.09 3.83 -23.88
C GLN A 128 10.63 5.21 -24.23
N GLY A 129 10.98 6.04 -23.23
CA GLY A 129 11.39 7.43 -23.43
C GLY A 129 10.29 8.32 -24.01
N LYS A 130 9.02 7.92 -23.85
CA LYS A 130 7.83 8.60 -24.40
C LYS A 130 6.70 8.53 -23.37
N THR A 131 5.84 9.55 -23.35
CA THR A 131 4.66 9.52 -22.49
C THR A 131 3.65 8.48 -22.97
N ILE A 132 2.76 8.03 -22.08
CA ILE A 132 1.67 7.10 -22.46
C ILE A 132 0.83 7.70 -23.60
N SER A 133 0.50 8.99 -23.52
CA SER A 133 -0.23 9.70 -24.58
C SER A 133 0.48 9.58 -25.94
N GLN A 134 1.80 9.81 -25.98
CA GLN A 134 2.59 9.67 -27.20
C GLN A 134 2.65 8.23 -27.71
N LEU A 135 2.73 7.24 -26.80
CA LEU A 135 2.74 5.82 -27.17
C LEU A 135 1.41 5.41 -27.82
N PHE A 136 0.27 5.81 -27.25
CA PHE A 136 -1.04 5.55 -27.84
C PHE A 136 -1.21 6.24 -29.20
N GLN A 137 -0.74 7.48 -29.36
CA GLN A 137 -0.80 8.19 -30.64
C GLN A 137 0.10 7.56 -31.71
N THR A 138 1.28 7.05 -31.33
CA THR A 138 2.25 6.49 -32.28
C THR A 138 1.90 5.06 -32.70
N PHE A 139 1.50 4.23 -31.74
CA PHE A 139 1.41 2.78 -31.93
C PHE A 139 -0.01 2.22 -31.76
N GLY A 140 -0.96 3.01 -31.27
CA GLY A 140 -2.29 2.53 -30.94
C GLY A 140 -2.33 1.68 -29.66
N SER A 141 -3.51 1.15 -29.34
CA SER A 141 -3.77 0.44 -28.09
C SER A 141 -3.19 -0.97 -28.06
N ALA A 142 -3.10 -1.68 -29.19
CA ALA A 142 -2.64 -3.06 -29.25
C ALA A 142 -1.17 -3.18 -28.85
N GLU A 143 -0.29 -2.40 -29.46
CA GLU A 143 1.13 -2.33 -29.13
C GLU A 143 1.37 -1.83 -27.70
N PHE A 144 0.59 -0.84 -27.23
CA PHE A 144 0.68 -0.41 -25.83
C PHE A 144 0.41 -1.57 -24.86
N ARG A 145 -0.59 -2.40 -25.13
CA ARG A 145 -0.91 -3.58 -24.30
C ARG A 145 0.23 -4.60 -24.31
N GLN A 146 0.90 -4.79 -25.44
CA GLN A 146 2.07 -5.67 -25.48
C GLN A 146 3.23 -5.12 -24.62
N ILE A 147 3.47 -3.82 -24.67
CA ILE A 147 4.49 -3.16 -23.82
C ILE A 147 4.12 -3.27 -22.34
N GLU A 148 2.86 -2.98 -21.99
CA GLU A 148 2.32 -3.11 -20.63
C GLU A 148 2.50 -4.53 -20.10
N HIS A 149 2.20 -5.53 -20.92
CA HIS A 149 2.36 -6.95 -20.57
C HIS A 149 3.81 -7.32 -20.25
N GLN A 150 4.77 -6.90 -21.08
CA GLN A 150 6.18 -7.16 -20.85
C GLN A 150 6.70 -6.53 -19.54
N ILE A 151 6.25 -5.29 -19.24
CA ILE A 151 6.59 -4.62 -17.99
C ILE A 151 5.98 -5.36 -16.79
N ILE A 152 4.71 -5.77 -16.88
CA ILE A 152 4.04 -6.51 -15.80
C ILE A 152 4.73 -7.85 -15.54
N GLN A 153 5.08 -8.60 -16.58
CA GLN A 153 5.84 -9.85 -16.42
C GLN A 153 7.16 -9.63 -15.69
N GLN A 154 7.92 -8.59 -16.05
CA GLN A 154 9.17 -8.27 -15.38
C GLN A 154 8.96 -7.88 -13.91
N LEU A 155 8.02 -6.98 -13.62
CA LEU A 155 7.81 -6.42 -12.29
C LEU A 155 7.13 -7.38 -11.32
N SER A 156 6.26 -8.26 -11.82
CA SER A 156 5.53 -9.25 -11.01
C SER A 156 6.44 -10.26 -10.30
N THR A 157 7.64 -10.51 -10.85
CA THR A 157 8.65 -11.38 -10.24
C THR A 157 9.41 -10.74 -9.08
N GLN A 158 9.31 -9.42 -8.93
CA GLN A 158 9.86 -8.72 -7.77
C GLN A 158 9.03 -9.07 -6.52
N LYS A 159 9.61 -8.85 -5.35
CA LYS A 159 8.95 -9.07 -4.06
C LYS A 159 8.96 -7.78 -3.26
N ASP A 160 8.10 -7.74 -2.25
CA ASP A 160 8.00 -6.62 -1.32
C ASP A 160 7.74 -5.28 -2.03
N CYS A 161 6.91 -5.31 -3.07
CA CYS A 161 6.51 -4.14 -3.85
C CYS A 161 5.03 -3.80 -3.66
N VAL A 162 4.73 -2.51 -3.66
CA VAL A 162 3.39 -1.96 -3.89
C VAL A 162 3.35 -1.44 -5.31
N ILE A 163 2.55 -2.09 -6.17
CA ILE A 163 2.48 -1.86 -7.60
C ILE A 163 1.19 -1.11 -7.93
N SER A 164 1.30 0.13 -8.40
CA SER A 164 0.21 0.90 -9.01
C SER A 164 0.10 0.54 -10.48
N THR A 165 -1.10 0.18 -10.94
CA THR A 165 -1.34 -0.18 -12.35
C THR A 165 -2.05 0.94 -13.11
N GLY A 166 -1.94 0.94 -14.43
CA GLY A 166 -2.83 1.71 -15.29
C GLY A 166 -4.29 1.26 -15.13
N GLY A 167 -5.24 2.18 -15.30
CA GLY A 167 -6.67 1.87 -15.14
C GLY A 167 -7.23 0.91 -16.21
N GLY A 168 -6.45 0.59 -17.25
CA GLY A 168 -6.84 -0.36 -18.29
C GLY A 168 -6.32 -1.78 -18.07
N VAL A 169 -5.50 -2.02 -17.04
CA VAL A 169 -4.80 -3.31 -16.87
C VAL A 169 -5.76 -4.51 -16.80
N VAL A 170 -6.95 -4.30 -16.23
CA VAL A 170 -7.97 -5.34 -16.01
C VAL A 170 -8.61 -5.85 -17.30
N LEU A 171 -8.42 -5.15 -18.42
CA LEU A 171 -8.90 -5.55 -19.74
C LEU A 171 -8.07 -6.70 -20.33
N ASP A 172 -6.84 -6.90 -19.85
CA ASP A 172 -5.98 -8.00 -20.29
C ASP A 172 -5.91 -9.07 -19.19
N GLU A 173 -6.57 -10.20 -19.44
CA GLU A 173 -6.59 -11.30 -18.48
C GLU A 173 -5.19 -11.88 -18.22
N LYS A 174 -4.27 -11.85 -19.21
CA LYS A 174 -2.90 -12.35 -19.03
C LYS A 174 -2.16 -11.50 -18.00
N ASN A 175 -2.32 -10.18 -18.06
CA ASN A 175 -1.74 -9.26 -17.07
C ASN A 175 -2.28 -9.56 -15.67
N MET A 176 -3.59 -9.74 -15.55
CA MET A 176 -4.21 -10.00 -14.26
C MET A 176 -3.81 -11.35 -13.67
N HIS A 177 -3.67 -12.40 -14.48
CA HIS A 177 -3.13 -13.68 -14.01
C HIS A 177 -1.71 -13.54 -13.46
N VAL A 178 -0.82 -12.86 -14.18
CA VAL A 178 0.57 -12.62 -13.76
C VAL A 178 0.62 -11.81 -12.46
N LEU A 179 -0.18 -10.75 -12.34
CA LEU A 179 -0.26 -9.94 -11.12
C LEU A 179 -0.82 -10.72 -9.93
N LYS A 180 -1.80 -11.59 -10.16
CA LYS A 180 -2.47 -12.36 -9.11
C LYS A 180 -1.66 -13.55 -8.61
N GLU A 181 -0.74 -14.07 -9.43
CA GLU A 181 0.17 -15.15 -9.04
C GLU A 181 1.05 -14.75 -7.83
N ASN A 182 1.62 -13.54 -7.88
CA ASN A 182 2.57 -13.04 -6.88
C ASN A 182 2.07 -11.80 -6.13
N GLY A 183 0.79 -11.46 -6.23
CA GLY A 183 0.23 -10.23 -5.68
C GLY A 183 -1.08 -10.44 -4.93
N ILE A 184 -1.36 -9.55 -3.98
CA ILE A 184 -2.69 -9.33 -3.41
C ILE A 184 -3.29 -8.14 -4.15
N ILE A 185 -4.42 -8.35 -4.81
CA ILE A 185 -5.06 -7.36 -5.67
C ILE A 185 -6.04 -6.51 -4.85
N ILE A 186 -5.77 -5.21 -4.74
CA ILE A 186 -6.62 -4.25 -4.04
C ILE A 186 -7.30 -3.35 -5.07
N PHE A 187 -8.62 -3.37 -5.09
CA PHE A 187 -9.42 -2.45 -5.88
C PHE A 187 -9.76 -1.20 -5.05
N LEU A 188 -9.23 -0.06 -5.48
CA LEU A 188 -9.62 1.25 -4.97
C LEU A 188 -10.87 1.72 -5.70
N ASN A 189 -12.03 1.40 -5.12
CA ASN A 189 -13.36 1.70 -5.66
C ASN A 189 -13.84 3.07 -5.16
N ARG A 190 -13.21 4.12 -5.70
CA ARG A 190 -13.64 5.50 -5.47
C ARG A 190 -14.85 5.83 -6.34
N ASP A 191 -15.80 6.58 -5.78
CA ASP A 191 -17.00 7.02 -6.49
C ASP A 191 -16.63 7.72 -7.81
N ILE A 192 -17.30 7.30 -8.89
CA ILE A 192 -17.09 7.87 -10.23
C ILE A 192 -17.45 9.36 -10.27
N GLU A 193 -18.45 9.79 -9.49
CA GLU A 193 -18.85 11.19 -9.41
C GLU A 193 -17.71 12.04 -8.82
N GLU A 194 -17.06 11.55 -7.77
CA GLU A 194 -15.90 12.23 -7.20
C GLU A 194 -14.69 12.25 -8.13
N ILE A 195 -14.46 11.15 -8.88
CA ILE A 195 -13.38 11.08 -9.87
C ILE A 195 -13.61 12.14 -10.94
N VAL A 196 -14.83 12.23 -11.48
CA VAL A 196 -15.20 13.21 -12.51
C VAL A 196 -14.99 14.64 -12.01
N LEU A 197 -15.33 14.93 -10.75
CA LEU A 197 -15.16 16.25 -10.15
C LEU A 197 -13.69 16.65 -9.88
N THR A 198 -12.80 15.68 -9.67
CA THR A 198 -11.43 15.94 -9.18
C THR A 198 -10.32 15.63 -10.18
N ILE A 199 -10.62 14.98 -11.30
CA ILE A 199 -9.60 14.57 -12.27
C ILE A 199 -9.10 15.76 -13.12
N ASP A 200 -7.78 15.91 -13.20
CA ASP A 200 -7.17 16.85 -14.17
C ASP A 200 -7.24 16.24 -15.57
N THR A 201 -7.90 16.95 -16.49
CA THR A 201 -8.16 16.52 -17.87
C THR A 201 -7.00 16.85 -18.82
N LYS A 202 -6.02 17.67 -18.41
CA LYS A 202 -4.99 18.21 -19.32
C LYS A 202 -4.08 17.18 -19.98
N ASP A 203 -3.77 16.07 -19.30
CA ASP A 203 -2.81 15.06 -19.78
C ASP A 203 -3.47 13.77 -20.30
N ARG A 204 -4.80 13.78 -20.52
CA ARG A 204 -5.56 12.54 -20.79
C ARG A 204 -6.35 12.62 -22.10
N PRO A 205 -5.79 12.11 -23.22
CA PRO A 205 -6.42 12.14 -24.55
C PRO A 205 -7.82 11.51 -24.61
N LEU A 206 -8.09 10.55 -23.72
CA LEU A 206 -9.39 9.86 -23.61
C LEU A 206 -10.51 10.74 -23.03
N LEU A 207 -10.21 11.92 -22.47
CA LEU A 207 -11.21 12.81 -21.84
C LEU A 207 -11.64 13.97 -22.73
N ASN A 208 -11.17 14.03 -23.98
CA ASN A 208 -11.52 15.09 -24.92
C ASN A 208 -13.00 15.10 -25.31
N ASP A 209 -13.71 13.97 -25.17
CA ASP A 209 -15.14 13.83 -25.49
C ASP A 209 -16.07 14.12 -24.27
N GLY A 210 -15.51 14.63 -23.17
CA GLY A 210 -16.25 15.04 -21.97
C GLY A 210 -16.38 13.94 -20.90
N ALA A 211 -16.82 14.33 -19.69
CA ALA A 211 -16.93 13.44 -18.53
C ALA A 211 -17.77 12.17 -18.75
N GLN A 212 -18.69 12.18 -19.74
CA GLN A 212 -19.53 11.03 -20.08
C GLN A 212 -18.74 9.77 -20.44
N ILE A 213 -17.58 9.91 -21.07
CA ILE A 213 -16.73 8.76 -21.41
C ILE A 213 -16.18 8.05 -20.18
N LEU A 214 -15.98 8.75 -19.06
CA LEU A 214 -15.53 8.16 -17.80
C LEU A 214 -16.57 7.22 -17.21
N TYR A 215 -17.86 7.56 -17.30
CA TYR A 215 -18.94 6.68 -16.86
C TYR A 215 -18.99 5.40 -17.71
N SER A 216 -18.88 5.53 -19.03
CA SER A 216 -18.84 4.37 -19.93
C SER A 216 -17.65 3.45 -19.61
N ILE A 217 -16.45 4.03 -19.46
CA ILE A 217 -15.24 3.28 -19.08
C ILE A 217 -15.39 2.62 -17.70
N TYR A 218 -15.95 3.34 -16.73
CA TYR A 218 -16.19 2.81 -15.39
C TYR A 218 -17.14 1.62 -15.43
N ASN A 219 -18.28 1.75 -16.11
CA ASN A 219 -19.29 0.70 -16.22
C ASN A 219 -18.75 -0.55 -16.93
N GLU A 220 -17.91 -0.37 -17.97
CA GLU A 220 -17.24 -1.48 -18.64
C GLU A 220 -16.25 -2.21 -17.72
N ARG A 221 -15.47 -1.46 -16.92
CA ARG A 221 -14.36 -2.01 -16.14
C ARG A 221 -14.74 -2.44 -14.73
N LEU A 222 -15.81 -1.92 -14.15
CA LEU A 222 -16.25 -2.24 -12.78
C LEU A 222 -16.43 -3.75 -12.54
N PRO A 223 -17.10 -4.52 -13.43
CA PRO A 223 -17.19 -5.97 -13.26
C PRO A 223 -15.83 -6.66 -13.26
N LEU A 224 -14.87 -6.14 -14.04
CA LEU A 224 -13.51 -6.69 -14.11
C LEU A 224 -12.70 -6.34 -12.86
N TYR A 225 -12.77 -5.10 -12.36
CA TYR A 225 -12.14 -4.75 -11.08
C TYR A 225 -12.62 -5.66 -9.95
N LYS A 226 -13.93 -5.88 -9.85
CA LYS A 226 -14.55 -6.77 -8.87
C LYS A 226 -14.20 -8.25 -9.07
N LYS A 227 -14.10 -8.71 -10.31
CA LYS A 227 -13.68 -10.08 -10.66
C LYS A 227 -12.28 -10.39 -10.12
N TRP A 228 -11.36 -9.44 -10.23
CA TRP A 228 -9.94 -9.69 -9.98
C TRP A 228 -9.49 -9.36 -8.56
N CYS A 229 -10.14 -8.42 -7.87
CA CYS A 229 -9.71 -7.99 -6.56
C CYS A 229 -9.86 -9.07 -5.48
N ASP A 230 -8.90 -9.09 -4.57
CA ASP A 230 -8.98 -9.84 -3.31
C ASP A 230 -9.56 -8.95 -2.19
N ILE A 231 -9.34 -7.64 -2.28
CA ILE A 231 -9.86 -6.63 -1.34
C ILE A 231 -10.47 -5.48 -2.15
N GLU A 232 -11.71 -5.11 -1.85
CA GLU A 232 -12.38 -3.92 -2.39
C GLU A 232 -12.44 -2.82 -1.31
N ILE A 233 -12.02 -1.61 -1.66
CA ILE A 233 -11.98 -0.45 -0.75
C ILE A 233 -12.90 0.63 -1.30
N THR A 234 -14.00 0.90 -0.58
CA THR A 234 -15.05 1.88 -0.93
C THR A 234 -15.10 3.04 0.08
N SER A 235 -13.96 3.40 0.68
CA SER A 235 -13.95 4.38 1.77
C SER A 235 -14.13 5.81 1.25
N ASN A 236 -15.06 6.55 1.85
CA ASN A 236 -15.27 7.99 1.64
C ASN A 236 -14.66 8.82 2.79
N SER A 237 -13.58 8.33 3.41
CA SER A 237 -12.88 9.15 4.42
C SER A 237 -12.25 10.37 3.72
N ASP A 238 -12.42 11.55 4.33
CA ASP A 238 -11.74 12.76 3.90
C ASP A 238 -10.21 12.68 4.11
N SER A 239 -9.73 11.65 4.83
CA SER A 239 -8.33 11.43 5.16
C SER A 239 -7.72 10.25 4.41
N ILE A 240 -6.77 10.55 3.53
CA ILE A 240 -5.95 9.55 2.84
C ILE A 240 -5.22 8.65 3.85
N ASP A 241 -4.78 9.20 4.99
CA ASP A 241 -4.07 8.42 6.00
C ASP A 241 -4.98 7.36 6.65
N GLU A 242 -6.23 7.68 6.93
CA GLU A 242 -7.20 6.72 7.47
C GLU A 242 -7.53 5.61 6.46
N GLU A 243 -7.70 5.97 5.19
CA GLU A 243 -7.91 4.98 4.14
C GLU A 243 -6.73 3.99 4.03
N VAL A 244 -5.51 4.51 4.12
CA VAL A 244 -4.31 3.65 4.11
C VAL A 244 -4.26 2.76 5.36
N ASP A 245 -4.80 3.21 6.51
CA ASP A 245 -4.85 2.39 7.73
C ASP A 245 -5.85 1.25 7.56
N ILE A 246 -7.01 1.53 6.96
CA ILE A 246 -7.99 0.51 6.59
C ILE A 246 -7.35 -0.50 5.63
N ILE A 247 -6.68 -0.05 4.58
CA ILE A 247 -6.02 -0.92 3.60
C ILE A 247 -4.98 -1.83 4.25
N THR A 248 -4.10 -1.27 5.07
CA THR A 248 -3.05 -2.06 5.75
C THR A 248 -3.66 -3.05 6.74
N LYS A 249 -4.75 -2.68 7.43
CA LYS A 249 -5.50 -3.58 8.31
C LYS A 249 -6.11 -4.76 7.54
N GLU A 250 -6.78 -4.51 6.41
CA GLU A 250 -7.35 -5.56 5.56
C GLU A 250 -6.27 -6.53 5.04
N LEU A 251 -5.12 -6.00 4.64
CA LEU A 251 -3.97 -6.82 4.25
C LEU A 251 -3.51 -7.75 5.38
N PHE A 252 -3.45 -7.24 6.61
CA PHE A 252 -3.06 -8.03 7.78
C PHE A 252 -4.07 -9.13 8.11
N ILE A 253 -5.36 -8.91 7.85
CA ILE A 253 -6.42 -9.92 8.00
C ILE A 253 -6.27 -10.99 6.91
N LEU A 254 -6.11 -10.59 5.65
CA LEU A 254 -6.03 -11.52 4.52
C LEU A 254 -4.82 -12.47 4.62
N ASN A 255 -3.70 -11.98 5.15
CA ASN A 255 -2.45 -12.77 5.32
C ASN A 255 -2.55 -13.91 6.36
N THR A 256 -3.73 -14.17 6.93
CA THR A 256 -3.96 -15.17 7.97
C THR A 256 -4.74 -16.38 7.49
N ASN A 257 -5.27 -16.31 6.26
CA ASN A 257 -5.97 -17.38 5.56
C ASN A 257 -5.07 -18.03 4.50
#